data_AF-A0A1H6M1A1-F1
#
_entry.id   AF-A0A1H6M1A1-F1
#
_cell.length_a   1.000
_cell.length_b   1.000
_cell.length_c   1.000
_cell.angle_alpha   90.00
_cell.angle_beta   90.00
_cell.angle_gamma   90.00
#
_symmetry.space_group_name_H-M   'P 1'
#
loop_
_entity.id
_entity.type
_entity.pdbx_description
1 polymer ?
#
loop_
_entity_poly.entity_id
_entity_poly.type
_entity_poly.pdbx_seq_one_letter_code
_entity_poly.pdbx_strand_id
1 'polypeptide(L)' 'MAKRLIWSPVAREIRKEILQYWILRNKSKRYSQKLNILFENSAQQIADFPHSGISISGNVYRGKLIKDYYIHS' A
#
# COMPACT_ATOMS: atom_id res chain seq x y z
N MET A 1 20.36 -1.31 11.65
CA MET A 1 19.08 -0.88 12.28
C MET A 1 17.96 -1.19 11.30
N ALA A 2 16.96 -1.99 11.68
CA ALA A 2 15.82 -2.28 10.81
C ALA A 2 14.91 -1.04 10.75
N LYS A 3 14.62 -0.54 9.55
CA LYS A 3 13.68 0.56 9.36
C LYS A 3 12.27 0.04 9.63
N ARG A 4 11.52 0.70 10.53
CA ARG A 4 10.14 0.30 10.85
C ARG A 4 9.19 1.02 9.92
N LEU A 5 8.41 0.26 9.15
CA LEU A 5 7.33 0.82 8.35
C LEU A 5 6.14 1.17 9.27
N ILE A 6 5.69 2.42 9.20
CA ILE A 6 4.56 2.92 9.99
C ILE A 6 3.52 3.47 9.01
N TRP A 7 2.33 2.87 9.01
CA TRP A 7 1.20 3.38 8.26
C TRP A 7 0.58 4.57 8.98
N SER A 8 0.27 5.64 8.24
CA SER A 8 -0.53 6.73 8.80
C SER A 8 -1.94 6.24 9.17
N PRO A 9 -2.62 6.88 10.14
CA PRO A 9 -3.99 6.52 10.50
C PRO A 9 -4.94 6.53 9.30
N VAL A 10 -4.81 7.54 8.43
CA VAL A 10 -5.59 7.66 7.19
C VAL A 10 -5.30 6.49 6.25
N ALA A 11 -4.03 6.14 6.03
CA ALA A 11 -3.67 5.04 5.14
C ALA A 11 -4.19 3.68 5.66
N ARG A 12 -4.25 3.49 6.98
CA ARG A 12 -4.87 2.30 7.58
C ARG A 12 -6.36 2.21 7.28
N GLU A 13 -7.11 3.30 7.42
CA GLU A 13 -8.55 3.29 7.15
C GLU A 13 -8.85 3.11 5.66
N ILE A 14 -8.14 3.82 4.77
CA ILE A 14 -8.27 3.65 3.31
C ILE A 14 -7.99 2.18 2.91
N ARG A 15 -6.94 1.57 3.46
CA ARG A 15 -6.65 0.16 3.21
C ARG A 15 -7.82 -0.74 3.63
N LYS A 16 -8.41 -0.53 4.80
CA LYS A 16 -9.56 -1.32 5.26
C LYS A 16 -10.75 -1.15 4.32
N GLU A 17 -11.05 0.08 3.91
CA GLU A 17 -12.15 0.39 3.00
C GLU A 17 -11.98 -0.32 1.63
N ILE A 18 -10.78 -0.26 1.04
CA ILE A 18 -10.47 -0.96 -0.21
C ILE A 18 -10.70 -2.48 -0.07
N LEU A 19 -10.18 -3.06 1.02
CA LEU A 19 -10.31 -4.49 1.27
C LEU A 19 -11.78 -4.89 1.49
N GLN A 20 -12.55 -4.07 2.19
CA GLN A 20 -13.97 -4.29 2.44
C GLN A 20 -14.81 -4.17 1.17
N TYR A 21 -14.53 -3.18 0.32
CA TYR A 21 -15.17 -3.02 -0.99
C TYR A 21 -15.07 -4.29 -1.82
N TRP A 22 -13.87 -4.89 -1.91
CA TRP A 22 -13.68 -6.10 -2.69
C TRP A 22 -14.31 -7.35 -2.06
N ILE A 23 -14.43 -7.42 -0.73
CA ILE A 23 -15.17 -8.50 -0.07
C ILE A 23 -16.66 -8.42 -0.45
N LEU A 24 -17.24 -7.23 -0.38
CA LEU A 24 -18.64 -6.99 -0.70
C LEU A 24 -18.93 -7.22 -2.19
N ARG A 25 -18.10 -6.67 -3.08
CA ARG A 25 -18.25 -6.80 -4.55
C ARG A 25 -18.11 -8.23 -5.04
N ASN A 26 -17.08 -8.95 -4.58
CA ASN A 26 -16.79 -10.29 -5.08
C ASN A 26 -17.53 -11.39 -4.30
N LYS A 27 -18.25 -11.03 -3.22
CA LYS A 27 -18.87 -11.95 -2.26
C LYS A 27 -17.89 -13.01 -1.72
N SER A 28 -16.59 -12.69 -1.72
CA SER A 28 -15.52 -13.60 -1.35
C SER A 28 -14.31 -12.83 -0.84
N LYS A 29 -13.66 -13.37 0.20
CA LYS A 29 -12.46 -12.79 0.79
C LYS A 29 -11.19 -13.10 0.01
N ARG A 30 -11.22 -14.05 -0.94
CA ARG A 30 -10.01 -14.55 -1.63
C ARG A 30 -9.25 -13.44 -2.36
N TYR A 31 -9.97 -12.56 -3.06
CA TYR A 31 -9.34 -11.43 -3.74
C TYR A 31 -8.77 -10.40 -2.75
N SER A 32 -9.55 -10.06 -1.72
CA SER A 32 -9.15 -9.11 -0.68
C SER A 32 -7.90 -9.58 0.07
N GLN A 33 -7.81 -10.88 0.42
CA GLN A 33 -6.61 -11.47 1.02
C GLN A 33 -5.38 -11.35 0.13
N LYS A 34 -5.51 -11.68 -1.16
CA LYS A 34 -4.41 -11.52 -2.13
C LYS A 34 -3.99 -10.05 -2.26
N LEU A 35 -4.94 -9.13 -2.28
CA LEU A 35 -4.66 -7.69 -2.35
C LEU A 35 -3.95 -7.20 -1.08
N ASN A 36 -4.35 -7.68 0.10
CA ASN A 36 -3.68 -7.32 1.35
C ASN A 36 -2.21 -7.79 1.37
N ILE A 37 -1.94 -9.02 0.91
CA ILE A 37 -0.57 -9.53 0.79
C ILE A 37 0.25 -8.65 -0.17
N LEU A 38 -0.33 -8.21 -1.28
CA LEU A 38 0.35 -7.28 -2.20
C LEU A 38 0.68 -5.94 -1.55
N PHE A 39 -0.22 -5.39 -0.72
CA PHE A 39 0.05 -4.16 0.02
C PHE A 39 1.20 -4.34 1.02
N GLU A 40 1.19 -5.42 1.82
CA GLU A 40 2.25 -5.69 2.79
C GLU A 40 3.60 -5.91 2.11
N ASN A 41 3.65 -6.73 1.06
CA ASN A 41 4.89 -6.97 0.31
C ASN A 41 5.44 -5.69 -0.31
N SER A 42 4.56 -4.85 -0.86
CA SER A 42 4.98 -3.60 -1.48
C SER A 42 5.46 -2.58 -0.46
N ALA A 43 4.81 -2.53 0.71
CA ALA A 43 5.23 -1.71 1.83
C ALA A 43 6.61 -2.14 2.34
N GLN A 44 6.83 -3.44 2.51
CA GLN A 44 8.15 -3.96 2.90
C GLN A 44 9.21 -3.58 1.87
N GLN A 45 8.93 -3.71 0.58
CA GLN A 45 9.86 -3.27 -0.48
C GLN A 45 10.16 -1.76 -0.40
N ILE A 46 9.20 -0.91 -0.03
CA ILE A 46 9.43 0.52 0.16
C ILE A 46 10.32 0.75 1.40
N ALA A 47 10.13 -0.02 2.48
CA ALA A 47 10.96 0.07 3.66
C ALA A 47 12.42 -0.34 3.38
N ASP A 48 12.60 -1.40 2.59
CA ASP A 48 13.91 -1.92 2.19
C ASP A 48 14.59 -1.00 1.16
N PHE A 49 13.81 -0.45 0.22
CA PHE A 49 14.27 0.40 -0.88
C PHE A 49 13.50 1.73 -0.93
N PRO A 50 13.73 2.66 0.02
CA PRO A 50 12.96 3.91 0.13
C PRO A 50 13.09 4.84 -1.08
N HIS A 51 14.11 4.66 -1.92
CA HIS A 51 14.31 5.44 -3.14
C HIS A 51 13.75 4.77 -4.40
N SER A 52 13.05 3.64 -4.29
CA SER A 52 12.49 2.92 -5.45
C SER A 52 11.23 3.56 -6.05
N GLY A 53 10.56 4.45 -5.31
CA GLY A 53 9.35 5.12 -5.77
C GLY A 53 9.65 6.32 -6.67
N ILE A 54 8.69 6.65 -7.54
CA ILE A 54 8.76 7.81 -8.44
C ILE A 54 8.62 9.07 -7.59
N SER A 55 9.58 9.99 -7.72
CA SER A 55 9.53 11.30 -7.05
C SER A 55 8.44 12.14 -7.69
N ILE A 56 7.52 12.67 -6.88
CA ILE A 56 6.50 13.59 -7.37
C ILE A 56 7.06 15.01 -7.26
N SER A 57 7.39 15.60 -8.41
CA SER A 57 7.74 17.03 -8.63
C SER A 57 8.38 17.76 -7.44
N GLY A 58 9.63 17.43 -7.10
CA GLY A 58 10.42 18.20 -6.14
C GLY A 58 10.02 18.06 -4.66
N ASN A 59 9.11 17.14 -4.33
CA ASN A 59 8.72 16.86 -2.94
C ASN A 59 9.41 15.61 -2.39
N VAL A 60 9.46 15.47 -1.06
CA VAL A 60 10.06 14.30 -0.37
C VAL A 60 9.22 13.03 -0.58
N TYR A 61 7.96 13.19 -0.98
CA TYR A 61 7.02 12.10 -1.22
C TYR A 61 7.33 11.31 -2.50
N ARG A 62 7.23 9.99 -2.37
CA ARG A 62 7.41 9.03 -3.46
C ARG A 62 6.16 8.18 -3.64
N GLY A 63 5.77 7.99 -4.90
CA GLY A 63 4.66 7.13 -5.28
C GLY A 63 5.14 5.76 -5.75
N LYS A 64 4.48 4.69 -5.32
CA LYS A 64 4.61 3.35 -5.91
C LYS A 64 3.25 2.83 -6.35
N LEU A 65 3.14 2.46 -7.62
CA LEU A 65 1.93 1.86 -8.20
C LEU A 65 1.87 0.37 -7.86
N ILE A 66 0.72 -0.07 -7.35
CA ILE A 66 0.40 -1.46 -7.03
C ILE A 66 -0.95 -1.78 -7.65
N LYS A 67 -0.92 -2.44 -8.82
CA LYS A 67 -2.08 -2.61 -9.69
C LYS A 67 -2.70 -1.25 -10.04
N ASP A 68 -3.84 -0.92 -9.44
CA ASP A 68 -4.63 0.28 -9.67
C ASP A 68 -4.54 1.28 -8.50
N TYR A 69 -3.71 0.99 -7.49
CA TYR A 69 -3.58 1.78 -6.27
C TYR A 69 -2.18 2.36 -6.12
N TYR A 70 -2.10 3.61 -5.65
CA TYR A 70 -0.83 4.24 -5.30
C TYR A 70 -0.58 4.17 -3.79
N ILE A 71 0.63 3.75 -3.39
CA ILE A 71 1.16 4.00 -2.05
C ILE A 71 2.06 5.23 -2.12
N HIS A 72 1.80 6.20 -1.26
CA HIS A 72 2.66 7.35 -1.04
C HIS A 72 3.51 7.13 0.22
N SER A 73 4.83 7.31 0.10
CA SER A 73 5.81 7.21 1.18
C SER A 73 6.68 8.46 1.27
#